data_AF-A0A0G0T7G7-F1
#
_entry.id   AF-A0A0G0T7G7-F1
#
_cell.length_a   1.000
_cell.length_b   1.000
_cell.length_c   1.000
_cell.angle_alpha   90.00
_cell.angle_beta   90.00
_cell.angle_gamma   90.00
#
_symmetry.space_group_name_H-M   'P 1'
#
loop_
_entity.id
_entity.type
_entity.pdbx_description
1 polymer ?
#
loop_
_entity_poly.entity_id
_entity_poly.type
_entity_poly.pdbx_seq_one_letter_code
_entity_poly.pdbx_strand_id
1 'polypeptide(L)'
;MKTYWKFHGEETPSATETIRAAKDGKTISESVAAGILQINDTHGGAIEPAMAMFYEIRNSKHEIRNFVKEQLEQGKRLSGFGHRIYEVDPRSQLLFKLAKDEGISDEYINLARDIERELLEQKGKVLPVNIDGAIAAILCAFGWEPKLGKAVFIIARTPGLCGQFLNSSK
;
A
#
# COMPACT_ATOMS: atom_id res chain seq x y z
N MET A 1 -20.99 22.38 7.33
CA MET A 1 -20.87 21.22 6.42
C MET A 1 -19.58 20.48 6.76
N LYS A 2 -19.61 19.43 7.59
CA LYS A 2 -18.42 18.60 7.88
C LYS A 2 -18.38 17.51 6.81
N THR A 3 -17.57 17.69 5.78
CA THR A 3 -17.49 16.79 4.63
C THR A 3 -16.68 15.52 4.95
N TYR A 4 -17.26 14.38 4.63
CA TYR A 4 -16.84 13.00 4.96
C TYR A 4 -15.62 12.50 4.16
N TRP A 5 -14.50 13.23 4.16
CA TRP A 5 -13.28 12.82 3.43
C TRP A 5 -12.22 12.22 4.37
N LYS A 6 -12.56 11.16 5.10
CA LYS A 6 -11.60 10.45 5.98
C LYS A 6 -10.77 9.44 5.19
N PHE A 7 -9.83 9.93 4.39
CA PHE A 7 -8.80 9.09 3.77
C PHE A 7 -7.62 8.90 4.74
N HIS A 8 -7.42 7.67 5.20
CA HIS A 8 -6.28 7.20 6.01
C HIS A 8 -5.96 7.98 7.31
N GLY A 9 -6.87 8.82 7.80
CA GLY A 9 -6.72 9.58 9.06
C GLY A 9 -5.87 10.85 8.95
N GLU A 10 -6.01 11.72 9.94
CA GLU A 10 -5.31 13.01 10.05
C GLU A 10 -3.88 12.86 10.59
N GLU A 11 -3.58 11.71 11.20
CA GLU A 11 -2.34 11.38 11.92
C GLU A 11 -1.16 10.99 11.00
N THR A 12 -1.41 10.75 9.71
CA THR A 12 -0.34 10.33 8.79
C THR A 12 0.60 11.50 8.48
N PRO A 13 1.91 11.27 8.25
CA PRO A 13 2.86 12.35 7.93
C PRO A 13 2.37 13.28 6.81
N SER A 14 1.86 12.72 5.71
CA SER A 14 1.29 13.49 4.59
C SER A 14 0.09 14.36 4.99
N ALA A 15 -0.77 13.88 5.90
CA ALA A 15 -1.94 14.63 6.35
C ALA A 15 -1.52 15.72 7.34
N THR A 16 -0.69 15.39 8.31
CA THR A 16 -0.17 16.32 9.32
C THR A 16 0.49 17.53 8.67
N GLU A 17 1.36 17.34 7.67
CA GLU A 17 2.03 18.45 6.99
C GLU A 17 1.07 19.27 6.12
N THR A 18 0.08 18.63 5.49
CA THR A 18 -0.98 19.35 4.75
C THR A 18 -1.78 20.25 5.70
N ILE A 19 -2.19 19.71 6.85
CA ILE A 19 -2.98 20.43 7.87
C ILE A 19 -2.16 21.58 8.45
N ARG A 20 -0.87 21.36 8.73
CA ARG A 20 0.04 22.38 9.23
C ARG A 20 0.18 23.53 8.24
N ALA A 21 0.52 23.24 6.99
CA ALA A 21 0.64 24.25 5.95
C ALA A 21 -0.66 25.04 5.74
N ALA A 22 -1.82 24.38 5.80
CA ALA A 22 -3.12 25.03 5.71
C ALA A 22 -3.34 26.03 6.85
N LYS A 23 -2.99 25.67 8.09
CA LYS A 23 -3.08 26.54 9.28
C LYS A 23 -2.12 27.72 9.23
N ASP A 24 -0.98 27.55 8.57
CA ASP A 24 0.00 28.62 8.32
C ASP A 24 -0.43 29.59 7.20
N GLY A 25 -1.67 29.46 6.68
CA GLY A 25 -2.25 30.35 5.67
C GLY A 25 -1.78 30.07 4.25
N LYS A 26 -1.21 28.89 3.97
CA LYS A 26 -0.79 28.49 2.62
C LYS A 26 -2.00 28.21 1.72
N THR A 27 -1.79 28.32 0.42
CA THR A 27 -2.79 27.94 -0.60
C THR A 27 -2.99 26.43 -0.64
N ILE A 28 -4.10 25.97 -1.23
CA ILE A 28 -4.39 24.54 -1.37
C ILE A 28 -3.26 23.79 -2.10
N SER A 29 -2.70 24.38 -3.16
CA SER A 29 -1.60 23.78 -3.91
C SER A 29 -0.34 23.62 -3.07
N GLU A 30 0.01 24.63 -2.27
CA GLU A 30 1.18 24.57 -1.38
C GLU A 30 1.00 23.54 -0.27
N SER A 31 -0.18 23.51 0.36
CA SER A 31 -0.47 22.55 1.43
C SER A 31 -0.50 21.11 0.93
N VAL A 32 -1.14 20.85 -0.20
CA VAL A 32 -1.18 19.52 -0.81
C VAL A 32 0.23 19.09 -1.25
N ALA A 33 1.03 19.99 -1.83
CA ALA A 33 2.42 19.71 -2.17
C ALA A 33 3.24 19.33 -0.93
N ALA A 34 3.09 20.06 0.19
CA ALA A 34 3.76 19.74 1.45
C ALA A 34 3.41 18.32 1.94
N GLY A 35 2.15 17.91 1.82
CA GLY A 35 1.73 16.55 2.14
C GLY A 35 2.28 15.48 1.20
N ILE A 36 2.31 15.75 -0.11
CA ILE A 36 2.86 14.84 -1.13
C ILE A 36 4.37 14.63 -0.88
N LEU A 37 5.10 15.68 -0.50
CA LEU A 37 6.54 15.58 -0.19
C LEU A 37 6.86 14.66 1.01
N GLN A 38 5.87 14.33 1.84
CA GLN A 38 6.03 13.34 2.91
C GLN A 38 5.86 11.89 2.43
N ILE A 39 5.42 11.67 1.19
CA ILE A 39 5.30 10.33 0.60
C ILE A 39 6.70 9.88 0.18
N ASN A 40 7.22 8.87 0.86
CA ASN A 40 8.58 8.35 0.70
C ASN A 40 8.62 6.84 0.97
N ASP A 41 9.81 6.25 1.04
CA ASP A 41 9.95 4.79 1.17
C ASP A 41 9.36 4.23 2.48
N THR A 42 9.21 5.06 3.51
CA THR A 42 8.61 4.68 4.80
C THR A 42 7.11 5.03 4.91
N HIS A 43 6.61 5.91 4.04
CA HIS A 43 5.21 6.35 4.02
C HIS A 43 4.67 6.33 2.58
N GLY A 44 3.89 5.31 2.24
CA GLY A 44 3.40 5.08 0.86
C GLY A 44 4.40 4.37 -0.06
N GLY A 45 5.53 3.92 0.49
CA GLY A 45 6.60 3.28 -0.27
C GLY A 45 6.51 1.77 -0.43
N ALA A 46 5.53 1.08 0.16
CA ALA A 46 5.49 -0.39 0.21
C ALA A 46 5.02 -1.07 -1.09
N ILE A 47 4.30 -0.36 -1.97
CA ILE A 47 3.70 -0.94 -3.19
C ILE A 47 4.79 -1.34 -4.19
N GLU A 48 5.72 -0.43 -4.50
CA GLU A 48 6.82 -0.67 -5.45
C GLU A 48 7.69 -1.90 -5.09
N PRO A 49 8.22 -2.04 -3.86
CA PRO A 49 9.00 -3.23 -3.49
C PRO A 49 8.14 -4.51 -3.44
N ALA A 50 6.85 -4.43 -3.12
CA ALA A 50 5.94 -5.57 -3.21
C ALA A 50 5.76 -6.05 -4.66
N MET A 51 5.57 -5.12 -5.61
CA MET A 51 5.50 -5.42 -7.04
C MET A 51 6.80 -6.06 -7.54
N ALA A 52 7.96 -5.48 -7.17
CA ALA A 52 9.26 -6.01 -7.57
C ALA A 52 9.46 -7.46 -7.08
N MET A 53 9.13 -7.72 -5.82
CA MET A 53 9.18 -9.06 -5.22
C MET A 53 8.25 -10.04 -5.95
N PHE A 54 7.03 -9.62 -6.30
CA PHE A 54 6.10 -10.48 -7.04
C PHE A 54 6.63 -10.85 -8.42
N TYR A 55 7.18 -9.89 -9.17
CA TYR A 55 7.82 -10.18 -10.46
C TYR A 55 9.06 -11.08 -10.30
N GLU A 56 9.88 -10.85 -9.28
CA GLU A 56 11.05 -11.68 -8.99
C GLU A 56 10.68 -13.15 -8.79
N ILE A 57 9.68 -13.43 -7.94
CA ILE A 57 9.23 -14.80 -7.67
C ILE A 57 8.66 -15.44 -8.95
N ARG A 58 7.88 -14.70 -9.74
CA ARG A 58 7.31 -15.22 -11.01
C ARG A 58 8.40 -15.51 -12.06
N ASN A 59 9.39 -14.64 -12.18
CA ASN A 59 10.44 -14.76 -13.21
C ASN A 59 11.52 -15.79 -12.85
N SER A 60 11.86 -15.92 -11.57
CA SER A 60 12.93 -16.82 -11.11
C SER A 60 12.53 -18.30 -11.06
N LYS A 61 11.22 -18.62 -11.15
CA LYS A 61 10.67 -19.93 -10.80
C LYS A 61 11.09 -20.41 -9.40
N HIS A 62 11.50 -19.50 -8.52
CA HIS A 62 11.79 -19.85 -7.13
C HIS A 62 10.52 -20.38 -6.48
N GLU A 63 10.67 -21.48 -5.75
CA GLU A 63 9.63 -21.96 -4.86
C GLU A 63 9.37 -20.88 -3.81
N ILE A 64 8.10 -20.48 -3.67
CA ILE A 64 7.66 -19.40 -2.76
C ILE A 64 8.17 -19.66 -1.33
N ARG A 65 8.10 -20.92 -0.89
CA ARG A 65 8.59 -21.39 0.40
C ARG A 65 10.06 -21.03 0.64
N ASN A 66 10.93 -21.32 -0.33
CA ASN A 66 12.37 -21.05 -0.23
C ASN A 66 12.66 -19.56 -0.27
N PHE A 67 11.97 -18.81 -1.13
CA PHE A 67 12.10 -17.35 -1.18
C PHE A 67 11.74 -16.72 0.18
N VAL A 68 10.59 -17.08 0.75
CA VAL A 68 10.15 -16.56 2.06
C VAL A 68 11.17 -16.93 3.13
N LYS A 69 11.66 -18.18 3.14
CA LYS A 69 12.67 -18.64 4.09
C LYS A 69 13.94 -17.79 4.03
N GLU A 70 14.49 -17.56 2.85
CA GLU A 70 15.70 -16.76 2.64
C GLU A 70 15.52 -15.31 3.13
N GLN A 71 14.37 -14.69 2.82
CA GLN A 71 14.08 -13.33 3.29
C GLN A 71 13.99 -13.27 4.82
N LEU A 72 13.37 -14.27 5.45
CA LEU A 72 13.26 -14.36 6.91
C LEU A 72 14.61 -14.60 7.58
N GLU A 73 15.45 -15.48 7.04
CA GLU A 73 16.81 -15.75 7.54
C GLU A 73 17.72 -14.51 7.44
N GLN A 74 17.50 -13.67 6.42
CA GLN A 74 18.17 -12.36 6.28
C GLN A 74 17.58 -11.28 7.20
N GLY A 75 16.58 -11.58 8.02
CA GLY A 75 15.91 -10.63 8.91
C GLY A 75 15.08 -9.58 8.16
N LYS A 76 14.77 -9.80 6.88
CA LYS A 76 14.01 -8.85 6.06
C LYS A 76 12.51 -8.97 6.33
N ARG A 77 11.80 -7.86 6.12
CA ARG A 77 10.34 -7.83 6.10
C ARG A 77 9.87 -7.82 4.65
N LEU A 78 8.86 -8.61 4.33
CA LEU A 78 8.26 -8.63 3.01
C LEU A 78 7.27 -7.47 2.89
N SER A 79 7.49 -6.61 1.88
CA SER A 79 6.62 -5.45 1.63
C SER A 79 5.24 -5.89 1.17
N GLY A 80 4.20 -5.19 1.62
CA GLY A 80 2.80 -5.55 1.34
C GLY A 80 2.18 -6.55 2.34
N PHE A 81 2.93 -6.97 3.36
CA PHE A 81 2.47 -7.93 4.37
C PHE A 81 2.56 -7.37 5.79
N GLY A 82 1.60 -7.77 6.61
CA GLY A 82 1.48 -7.37 8.01
C GLY A 82 0.58 -6.15 8.22
N HIS A 83 -0.10 -6.16 9.36
CA HIS A 83 -0.89 -5.03 9.84
C HIS A 83 -0.78 -4.95 11.37
N ARG A 84 -0.90 -3.74 11.95
CA ARG A 84 -0.85 -3.56 13.41
C ARG A 84 -2.15 -3.97 14.11
N ILE A 85 -3.28 -3.85 13.41
CA ILE A 85 -4.63 -3.98 13.97
C ILE A 85 -5.38 -5.20 13.42
N TYR A 86 -5.09 -5.57 12.17
CA TYR A 86 -5.91 -6.52 11.43
C TYR A 86 -5.16 -7.83 11.33
N GLU A 87 -5.84 -8.94 11.65
CA GLU A 87 -5.39 -10.29 11.31
C GLU A 87 -5.74 -10.62 9.85
N VAL A 88 -6.78 -9.99 9.32
CA VAL A 88 -7.16 -9.98 7.90
C VAL A 88 -7.51 -8.55 7.53
N ASP A 89 -6.80 -7.96 6.56
CA ASP A 89 -7.08 -6.57 6.14
C ASP A 89 -8.36 -6.53 5.28
N PRO A 90 -9.47 -5.92 5.75
CA PRO A 90 -10.72 -5.93 5.00
C PRO A 90 -10.61 -5.17 3.67
N ARG A 91 -9.64 -4.26 3.54
CA ARG A 91 -9.43 -3.48 2.32
C ARG A 91 -8.79 -4.32 1.23
N SER A 92 -7.84 -5.20 1.59
CA SER A 92 -7.25 -6.13 0.62
C SER A 92 -8.28 -7.14 0.13
N GLN A 93 -9.13 -7.66 1.03
CA GLN A 93 -10.22 -8.56 0.66
C GLN A 93 -11.22 -7.92 -0.30
N LEU A 94 -11.59 -6.65 -0.05
CA LEU A 94 -12.47 -5.90 -0.95
C LEU A 94 -11.82 -5.72 -2.33
N LEU A 95 -10.55 -5.31 -2.39
CA LEU A 95 -9.85 -5.13 -3.67
C LEU A 95 -9.75 -6.44 -4.47
N PHE A 96 -9.43 -7.56 -3.81
CA PHE A 96 -9.38 -8.86 -4.48
C PHE A 96 -10.74 -9.32 -4.97
N LYS A 97 -11.80 -9.09 -4.21
CA LYS A 97 -13.17 -9.35 -4.67
C LYS A 97 -13.50 -8.54 -5.92
N LEU A 98 -13.24 -7.23 -5.90
CA LEU A 98 -13.49 -6.36 -7.04
C LEU A 98 -12.66 -6.76 -8.26
N ALA A 99 -11.38 -7.09 -8.08
CA ALA A 99 -10.52 -7.53 -9.17
C ALA A 99 -11.07 -8.80 -9.85
N LYS A 100 -11.54 -9.76 -9.04
CA LYS A 100 -12.18 -10.97 -9.53
C LYS A 100 -13.50 -10.68 -10.26
N ASP A 101 -14.35 -9.82 -9.68
CA ASP A 101 -15.64 -9.44 -10.28
C ASP A 101 -15.43 -8.76 -11.65
N GLU A 102 -14.32 -8.04 -11.84
CA GLU A 102 -13.92 -7.38 -13.10
C GLU A 102 -13.10 -8.30 -14.05
N GLY A 103 -12.89 -9.58 -13.69
CA GLY A 103 -12.17 -10.54 -14.53
C GLY A 103 -10.66 -10.31 -14.62
N ILE A 104 -10.06 -9.60 -13.67
CA ILE A 104 -8.60 -9.45 -13.56
C ILE A 104 -7.98 -10.80 -13.19
N SER A 105 -6.82 -11.11 -13.77
CA SER A 105 -6.10 -12.36 -13.49
C SER A 105 -5.81 -12.54 -12.00
N ASP A 106 -6.18 -13.70 -11.46
CA ASP A 106 -5.92 -14.10 -10.08
C ASP A 106 -4.46 -14.51 -9.83
N GLU A 107 -3.59 -14.51 -10.84
CA GLU A 107 -2.20 -14.99 -10.73
C GLU A 107 -1.42 -14.35 -9.58
N TYR A 108 -1.35 -13.02 -9.56
CA TYR A 108 -0.61 -12.28 -8.54
C TYR A 108 -1.37 -12.20 -7.21
N ILE A 109 -2.70 -12.30 -7.24
CA ILE A 109 -3.54 -12.39 -6.04
C ILE A 109 -3.26 -13.71 -5.31
N ASN A 110 -3.20 -14.81 -6.06
CA ASN A 110 -2.87 -16.13 -5.53
C ASN A 110 -1.43 -16.17 -5.03
N LEU A 111 -0.48 -15.56 -5.76
CA LEU A 111 0.89 -15.41 -5.27
C LEU A 111 0.95 -14.68 -3.93
N ALA A 112 0.22 -13.57 -3.77
CA ALA A 112 0.17 -12.84 -2.50
C ALA A 112 -0.40 -13.71 -1.37
N ARG A 113 -1.45 -14.49 -1.63
CA ARG A 113 -2.04 -15.44 -0.66
C ARG A 113 -1.08 -16.58 -0.31
N ASP A 114 -0.36 -17.12 -1.29
CA ASP A 114 0.63 -18.18 -1.06
C ASP A 114 1.77 -17.68 -0.16
N ILE A 115 2.26 -16.46 -0.39
CA ILE A 115 3.27 -15.82 0.48
C ILE A 115 2.71 -15.60 1.90
N GLU A 116 1.47 -15.15 2.03
CA GLU A 116 0.80 -14.98 3.33
C GLU A 116 0.75 -16.31 4.12
N ARG A 117 0.41 -17.43 3.44
CA ARG A 117 0.45 -18.77 4.07
C ARG A 117 1.86 -19.17 4.50
N GLU A 118 2.85 -18.99 3.63
CA GLU A 118 4.25 -19.32 3.94
C GLU A 118 4.78 -18.48 5.11
N LEU A 119 4.42 -17.20 5.19
CA LEU A 119 4.76 -16.36 6.33
C LEU A 119 4.14 -16.87 7.63
N LEU A 120 2.90 -17.35 7.59
CA LEU A 120 2.25 -17.96 8.75
C LEU A 120 2.96 -19.25 9.17
N GLU A 121 3.22 -20.16 8.22
CA GLU A 121 3.88 -21.45 8.48
C GLU A 121 5.29 -21.27 9.06
N GLN A 122 6.09 -20.37 8.49
CA GLN A 122 7.50 -20.24 8.84
C GLN A 122 7.75 -19.31 10.04
N LYS A 123 6.89 -18.31 10.26
CA LYS A 123 7.05 -17.33 11.36
C LYS A 123 6.15 -17.61 12.55
N GLY A 124 5.13 -18.47 12.40
CA GLY A 124 4.13 -18.73 13.43
C GLY A 124 3.27 -17.52 13.77
N LYS A 125 3.23 -16.51 12.90
CA LYS A 125 2.49 -15.25 13.12
C LYS A 125 1.76 -14.84 11.84
N VAL A 126 0.50 -14.46 12.00
CA VAL A 126 -0.32 -13.90 10.91
C VAL A 126 0.26 -12.57 10.46
N LEU A 127 0.64 -12.50 9.19
CA LEU A 127 1.09 -11.29 8.50
C LEU A 127 0.22 -11.12 7.27
N PRO A 128 -0.96 -10.47 7.40
CA PRO A 128 -1.91 -10.48 6.31
C PRO A 128 -1.43 -9.70 5.11
N VAL A 129 -1.91 -10.03 3.92
CA VAL A 129 -1.79 -9.13 2.76
C VAL A 129 -2.49 -7.82 3.12
N ASN A 130 -1.72 -6.75 3.25
CA ASN A 130 -2.26 -5.43 3.56
C ASN A 130 -2.73 -4.72 2.26
N ILE A 131 -3.29 -3.53 2.41
CA ILE A 131 -3.77 -2.76 1.26
C ILE A 131 -2.69 -2.49 0.20
N ASP A 132 -1.43 -2.25 0.60
CA ASP A 132 -0.34 -1.99 -0.34
C ASP A 132 0.03 -3.26 -1.12
N GLY A 133 0.04 -4.42 -0.45
CA GLY A 133 0.26 -5.72 -1.11
C GLY A 133 -0.86 -6.08 -2.07
N ALA A 134 -2.11 -5.75 -1.74
CA ALA A 134 -3.24 -5.97 -2.63
C ALA A 134 -3.19 -5.07 -3.88
N ILE A 135 -2.86 -3.79 -3.70
CA ILE A 135 -2.65 -2.88 -4.83
C ILE A 135 -1.50 -3.39 -5.70
N ALA A 136 -0.36 -3.78 -5.10
CA ALA A 136 0.77 -4.32 -5.83
C ALA A 136 0.38 -5.55 -6.68
N ALA A 137 -0.37 -6.50 -6.12
CA ALA A 137 -0.81 -7.68 -6.85
C ALA A 137 -1.68 -7.33 -8.07
N ILE A 138 -2.61 -6.37 -7.92
CA ILE A 138 -3.48 -5.92 -9.00
C ILE A 138 -2.67 -5.18 -10.08
N LEU A 139 -1.74 -4.31 -9.70
CA LEU A 139 -0.89 -3.60 -10.66
C LEU A 139 0.03 -4.57 -11.42
N CYS A 140 0.54 -5.61 -10.76
CA CYS A 140 1.27 -6.69 -11.42
C CYS A 140 0.40 -7.48 -12.40
N ALA A 141 -0.87 -7.75 -12.06
CA ALA A 141 -1.80 -8.40 -12.98
C ALA A 141 -2.07 -7.59 -14.25
N PHE A 142 -1.93 -6.26 -14.19
CA PHE A 142 -1.94 -5.38 -15.37
C PHE A 142 -0.60 -5.27 -16.10
N GLY A 143 0.48 -5.89 -15.60
CA GLY A 143 1.81 -5.81 -16.18
C GLY A 143 2.49 -4.45 -15.98
N TRP A 144 2.10 -3.69 -14.95
CA TRP A 144 2.69 -2.37 -14.70
C TRP A 144 4.10 -2.49 -14.11
N GLU A 145 4.97 -1.55 -14.47
CA GLU A 145 6.31 -1.48 -13.88
C GLU A 145 6.25 -1.09 -12.39
N PRO A 146 7.09 -1.70 -11.51
CA PRO A 146 7.07 -1.41 -10.07
C PRO A 146 7.17 0.07 -9.71
N LYS A 147 7.94 0.86 -10.47
CA LYS A 147 8.12 2.30 -10.26
C LYS A 147 6.80 3.09 -10.33
N LEU A 148 5.78 2.56 -11.02
CA LEU A 148 4.46 3.16 -11.12
C LEU A 148 3.63 2.96 -9.84
N GLY A 149 3.95 1.98 -9.00
CA GLY A 149 3.22 1.70 -7.76
C GLY A 149 3.16 2.91 -6.82
N LYS A 150 4.28 3.62 -6.67
CA LYS A 150 4.34 4.86 -5.87
C LYS A 150 3.50 5.99 -6.48
N ALA A 151 3.46 6.09 -7.81
CA ALA A 151 2.62 7.07 -8.49
C ALA A 151 1.12 6.84 -8.23
N VAL A 152 0.67 5.58 -8.23
CA VAL A 152 -0.72 5.22 -7.87
C VAL A 152 -1.05 5.67 -6.46
N PHE A 153 -0.15 5.45 -5.50
CA PHE A 153 -0.36 5.91 -4.12
C PHE A 153 -0.49 7.43 -4.05
N ILE A 154 0.40 8.17 -4.71
CA ILE A 154 0.37 9.65 -4.73
C ILE A 154 -0.98 10.13 -5.28
N ILE A 155 -1.40 9.62 -6.45
CA ILE A 155 -2.66 9.99 -7.09
C ILE A 155 -3.85 9.69 -6.15
N ALA A 156 -3.89 8.50 -5.55
CA ALA A 156 -4.96 8.10 -4.63
C ALA A 156 -4.96 8.93 -3.34
N ARG A 157 -3.80 9.44 -2.89
CA ARG A 157 -3.68 10.23 -1.67
C ARG A 157 -4.13 11.68 -1.86
N THR A 158 -3.91 12.26 -3.04
CA THR A 158 -4.17 13.69 -3.33
C THR A 158 -5.57 14.17 -2.96
N PRO A 159 -6.69 13.48 -3.33
CA PRO A 159 -8.03 13.92 -2.94
C PRO A 159 -8.21 14.00 -1.42
N GLY A 160 -7.58 13.08 -0.69
CA GLY A 160 -7.58 13.09 0.77
C GLY A 160 -6.85 14.30 1.34
N LEU A 161 -5.71 14.68 0.77
CA LEU A 161 -4.97 15.88 1.19
C LEU A 161 -5.76 17.15 0.89
N CYS A 162 -6.43 17.25 -0.26
CA CYS A 162 -7.36 18.34 -0.54
C CYS A 162 -8.47 18.42 0.51
N GLY A 163 -9.03 17.27 0.92
CA GLY A 163 -10.01 17.21 2.01
C GLY A 163 -9.45 17.70 3.35
N GLN A 164 -8.20 17.36 3.66
CA GLN A 164 -7.53 17.84 4.88
C GLN A 164 -7.33 19.36 4.89
N PHE A 165 -6.91 19.93 3.74
CA PHE A 165 -6.82 21.37 3.57
C PHE A 165 -8.18 22.04 3.84
N LEU A 166 -9.23 21.62 3.13
CA LEU A 166 -10.57 22.23 3.24
C LEU A 166 -11.18 22.13 4.65
N ASN A 167 -10.81 21.10 5.42
CA ASN A 167 -11.27 20.93 6.80
C ASN A 167 -10.45 21.76 7.81
N SER A 168 -9.25 22.20 7.44
CA SER A 168 -8.28 22.84 8.34
C SER A 168 -8.12 24.34 8.11
N SER A 169 -8.38 24.82 6.90
CA SER A 169 -8.44 26.23 6.56
C SER A 169 -9.67 26.86 7.23
N LYS A 170 -9.43 27.75 8.19
CA LYS A 170 -10.45 28.63 8.77
C LYS A 170 -10.31 30.02 8.18
#